data_AF-E4T5S2-F1
#
_entry.id   AF-E4T5S2-F1
#
_cell.length_a   1.000
_cell.length_b   1.000
_cell.length_c   1.000
_cell.angle_alpha   90.00
_cell.angle_beta   90.00
_cell.angle_gamma   90.00
#
_symmetry.space_group_name_H-M   'P 1'
#
loop_
_entity.id
_entity.type
_entity.pdbx_description
1 polymer ?
#
loop_
_entity_poly.entity_id
_entity_poly.type
_entity_poly.pdbx_seq_one_letter_code
_entity_poly.pdbx_strand_id
1 'polypeptide(L)'
;MDKTKTTELDNVVVRFSGDSGDGMQLTGTLFSNLSAILGNEISTFPDFPSEIRAPQGTVGGVSGFQVHLGSSKIYTPGDDPDVLVVMNPAALKVNAKSIKKGGIIIFDSDTFNKSGFDKAGFKTENPFEELSISESIQLIPAALSTLTQSSLEAFGFDNKTVLRSKNMFALGLICWLFNRPIDQAIHFLQNKFGKKPTILEANVKVLTDGFNYGNNLHLSISTYLVEKSHVTPKGKYTSISGNKATAWGLIAAAQKAGLQLFLGSYPITPATDIMHELSARKDMGVKVVQAEDEIAGITSAIGASFAGSLAVTNTSGPGLALKSEAIGLAVMAELPLVVIDVMRGGPSTGMPTKTEQTDLLQALYGRNGESPAVVIAAGTPDDCFHYAYMASKIALEHMTPVILLTDAFIGNGTSLWKLPTLAELPKIKPNYVKADMTDYNVTSRNETTKVRYWSVPGMEGFGHRNGGLEKDYNTGAISTEALNHEKMVDARQAKVDYISNSLPELNVEGDESADMLVIGWGGTHGHLMTAVNNLNKAGKKIALAHFNYINPLPKNTIEVIQRYKKVVVCELNSGQFATFLRSKVPAVEFLQYNKVQGQPFTVAELEDDFTELMK
;
A
#
# COMPACT_ATOMS: atom_id res chain seq x y z
N MET A 1 -5.33 44.54 13.92
CA MET A 1 -5.26 43.14 13.47
C MET A 1 -5.50 43.16 11.99
N ASP A 2 -4.44 43.27 11.19
CA ASP A 2 -4.56 43.10 9.74
C ASP A 2 -5.01 41.66 9.48
N LYS A 3 -6.09 41.50 8.71
CA LYS A 3 -6.56 40.18 8.29
C LYS A 3 -5.47 39.55 7.44
N THR A 4 -4.85 38.49 7.93
CA THR A 4 -3.99 37.61 7.13
C THR A 4 -4.76 37.23 5.87
N LYS A 5 -4.15 37.41 4.69
CA LYS A 5 -4.81 37.11 3.41
C LYS A 5 -4.95 35.60 3.30
N THR A 6 -6.18 35.09 3.26
CA THR A 6 -6.44 33.66 3.07
C THR A 6 -6.66 33.36 1.60
N THR A 7 -5.99 32.34 1.07
CA THR A 7 -6.20 31.81 -0.29
C THR A 7 -6.85 30.44 -0.19
N GLU A 8 -7.98 30.25 -0.88
CA GLU A 8 -8.64 28.95 -0.98
C GLU A 8 -7.94 28.09 -2.04
N LEU A 9 -7.70 26.82 -1.71
CA LEU A 9 -7.11 25.83 -2.61
C LEU A 9 -8.01 24.59 -2.67
N ASP A 10 -8.18 24.03 -3.88
CA ASP A 10 -8.89 22.76 -4.07
C ASP A 10 -8.11 21.57 -3.49
N ASN A 11 -6.79 21.62 -3.61
CA ASN A 11 -5.87 20.63 -3.06
C ASN A 11 -4.49 21.24 -2.81
N VAL A 12 -3.67 20.54 -2.02
CA VAL A 12 -2.28 20.92 -1.76
C VAL A 12 -1.43 19.71 -1.43
N VAL A 13 -0.19 19.71 -1.91
CA VAL A 13 0.83 18.71 -1.64
C VAL A 13 1.90 19.31 -0.73
N VAL A 14 2.08 18.71 0.44
CA VAL A 14 3.11 19.10 1.43
C VAL A 14 4.10 17.97 1.59
N ARG A 15 5.40 18.25 1.44
CA ARG A 15 6.47 17.28 1.65
C ARG A 15 7.34 17.71 2.82
N PHE A 16 7.43 16.84 3.83
CA PHE A 16 8.37 16.96 4.93
C PHE A 16 9.61 16.13 4.63
N SER A 17 10.80 16.73 4.71
CA SER A 17 12.04 16.01 4.44
C SER A 17 13.16 16.40 5.41
N GLY A 18 13.92 15.39 5.83
CA GLY A 18 15.01 15.52 6.79
C GLY A 18 15.80 14.22 6.88
N ASP A 19 16.64 14.09 7.91
CA ASP A 19 17.38 12.84 8.11
C ASP A 19 16.48 11.75 8.72
N SER A 20 16.81 10.49 8.45
CA SER A 20 16.28 9.36 9.21
C SER A 20 16.45 9.58 10.71
N GLY A 21 15.31 9.65 11.42
CA GLY A 21 15.27 9.91 12.87
C GLY A 21 14.84 11.32 13.26
N ASP A 22 14.75 12.27 12.32
CA ASP A 22 14.22 13.63 12.55
C ASP A 22 12.69 13.65 12.74
N GLY A 23 12.02 12.51 12.60
CA GLY A 23 10.60 12.39 12.89
C GLY A 23 9.67 12.94 11.80
N MET A 24 10.11 13.02 10.54
CA MET A 24 9.28 13.46 9.40
C MET A 24 8.03 12.61 9.23
N GLN A 25 8.15 11.30 9.42
CA GLN A 25 7.05 10.34 9.40
C GLN A 25 5.97 10.69 10.44
N LEU A 26 6.39 11.06 11.66
CA LEU A 26 5.47 11.45 12.73
C LEU A 26 4.77 12.76 12.40
N THR A 27 5.53 13.77 11.98
CA THR A 27 5.01 15.08 11.63
C THR A 27 3.99 14.98 10.49
N GLY A 28 4.32 14.27 9.42
CA GLY A 28 3.43 14.05 8.30
C GLY A 28 2.17 13.25 8.67
N THR A 29 2.30 12.22 9.52
CA THR A 29 1.14 11.45 10.02
C THR A 29 0.20 12.33 10.84
N LEU A 30 0.73 13.15 11.75
CA LEU A 30 -0.09 14.06 12.54
C LEU A 30 -0.81 15.07 11.65
N PHE A 31 -0.10 15.68 10.70
CA PHE A 31 -0.69 16.62 9.75
C PHE A 31 -1.79 15.99 8.88
N SER A 32 -1.59 14.76 8.43
CA SER A 32 -2.58 14.00 7.67
C SER A 32 -3.84 13.71 8.50
N ASN A 33 -3.67 13.26 9.74
CA ASN A 33 -4.79 12.96 10.65
C ASN A 33 -5.59 14.22 11.02
N LEU A 34 -4.91 15.35 11.21
CA LEU A 34 -5.57 16.65 11.41
C LEU A 34 -6.47 17.01 10.24
N SER A 35 -5.96 16.87 9.03
CA SER A 35 -6.69 17.20 7.79
C SER A 35 -7.88 16.24 7.59
N ALA A 36 -7.70 14.94 7.90
CA ALA A 36 -8.78 13.96 7.88
C ALA A 36 -9.92 14.29 8.87
N ILE A 37 -9.61 14.77 10.09
CA ILE A 37 -10.62 15.18 11.08
C ILE A 37 -11.46 16.36 10.56
N LEU A 38 -10.84 17.28 9.82
CA LEU A 38 -11.53 18.40 9.19
C LEU A 38 -12.36 17.96 7.95
N GLY A 39 -12.28 16.69 7.58
CA GLY A 39 -13.01 16.10 6.46
C GLY A 39 -12.37 16.35 5.11
N ASN A 40 -11.06 16.58 5.04
CA ASN A 40 -10.32 16.53 3.79
C ASN A 40 -10.09 15.07 3.37
N GLU A 41 -10.12 14.81 2.06
CA GLU A 41 -9.56 13.57 1.52
C GLU A 41 -8.02 13.63 1.64
N ILE A 42 -7.39 12.47 1.87
CA ILE A 42 -5.93 12.38 2.07
C ILE A 42 -5.32 11.21 1.31
N SER A 43 -4.11 11.41 0.81
CA SER A 43 -3.21 10.36 0.33
C SER A 43 -1.79 10.68 0.76
N THR A 44 -1.05 9.68 1.24
CA THR A 44 0.29 9.87 1.80
C THR A 44 1.32 8.94 1.17
N PHE A 45 2.56 9.41 1.13
CA PHE A 45 3.70 8.62 0.69
C PHE A 45 4.88 8.76 1.66
N PRO A 46 5.12 7.74 2.49
CA PRO A 46 6.37 7.59 3.24
C PRO A 46 7.52 7.22 2.28
N ASP A 47 8.55 8.06 2.20
CA ASP A 47 9.79 7.74 1.48
C ASP A 47 10.94 7.49 2.47
N PHE A 48 11.45 6.27 2.46
CA PHE A 48 12.51 5.81 3.35
C PHE A 48 13.82 5.65 2.58
N PRO A 49 14.94 6.14 3.13
CA PRO A 49 16.25 5.81 2.58
C PRO A 49 16.51 4.31 2.75
N SER A 50 17.33 3.75 1.87
CA SER A 50 17.73 2.35 1.97
C SER A 50 18.70 2.10 3.14
N GLU A 51 19.39 3.13 3.62
CA GLU A 51 20.28 3.04 4.78
C GLU A 51 19.56 3.40 6.08
N ILE A 52 19.57 2.47 7.05
CA ILE A 52 18.96 2.67 8.38
C ILE A 52 19.68 3.76 9.18
N ARG A 53 21.00 3.93 8.99
CA ARG A 53 21.85 4.89 9.72
C ARG A 53 22.92 5.53 8.83
N ALA A 54 22.50 6.21 7.79
CA ALA A 54 23.40 7.10 7.06
C ALA A 54 23.91 8.23 7.99
N PRO A 55 25.11 8.79 7.75
CA PRO A 55 25.58 9.96 8.48
C PRO A 55 24.60 11.14 8.34
N GLN A 56 24.33 11.84 9.44
CA GLN A 56 23.42 12.99 9.44
C GLN A 56 23.88 14.10 8.47
N GLY A 57 22.92 14.65 7.72
CA GLY A 57 23.14 15.68 6.72
C GLY A 57 23.68 15.15 5.39
N THR A 58 23.65 13.83 5.14
CA THR A 58 24.04 13.24 3.85
C THR A 58 22.83 12.83 3.03
N VAL A 59 22.98 12.86 1.70
CA VAL A 59 21.90 12.54 0.74
C VAL A 59 21.35 11.12 0.93
N GLY A 60 22.19 10.16 1.28
CA GLY A 60 21.78 8.76 1.49
C GLY A 60 20.89 8.55 2.73
N GLY A 61 20.85 9.52 3.66
CA GLY A 61 20.05 9.47 4.88
C GLY A 61 18.72 10.20 4.82
N VAL A 62 18.39 10.81 3.68
CA VAL A 62 17.20 11.64 3.55
C VAL A 62 15.95 10.75 3.58
N SER A 63 15.04 11.08 4.49
CA SER A 63 13.68 10.52 4.56
C SER A 63 12.66 11.60 4.25
N GLY A 64 11.62 11.21 3.52
CA GLY A 64 10.51 12.07 3.11
C GLY A 64 9.18 11.55 3.64
N PHE A 65 8.25 12.47 3.86
CA PHE A 65 6.84 12.16 4.01
C PHE A 65 6.02 13.17 3.21
N GLN A 66 5.32 12.69 2.19
CA GLN A 66 4.44 13.53 1.39
C GLN A 66 2.99 13.32 1.78
N VAL A 67 2.24 14.42 1.84
CA VAL A 67 0.81 14.47 2.11
C VAL A 67 0.13 15.26 1.02
N HIS A 68 -0.84 14.65 0.35
CA HIS A 68 -1.77 15.34 -0.52
C HIS A 68 -3.12 15.37 0.15
N LEU A 69 -3.68 16.57 0.26
CA LEU A 69 -4.97 16.80 0.88
C LEU A 69 -5.83 17.67 -0.02
N GLY A 70 -7.14 17.40 -0.06
CA GLY A 70 -8.05 18.09 -0.97
C GLY A 70 -9.50 18.13 -0.51
N SER A 71 -10.26 19.04 -1.13
CA SER A 71 -11.71 19.21 -1.02
C SER A 71 -12.49 18.30 -2.00
N SER A 72 -11.78 17.57 -2.85
CA SER A 72 -12.31 16.57 -3.77
C SER A 72 -11.56 15.25 -3.60
N LYS A 73 -11.98 14.21 -4.34
CA LYS A 73 -11.37 12.89 -4.22
C LYS A 73 -9.89 12.95 -4.61
N ILE A 74 -9.02 12.58 -3.67
CA ILE A 74 -7.57 12.47 -3.88
C ILE A 74 -7.21 11.00 -4.06
N TYR A 75 -6.53 10.69 -5.16
CA TYR A 75 -6.12 9.32 -5.49
C TYR A 75 -4.61 9.11 -5.36
N THR A 76 -3.81 10.16 -5.52
CA THR A 76 -2.35 10.09 -5.44
C THR A 76 -1.81 11.00 -4.34
N PRO A 77 -0.60 10.72 -3.83
CA PRO A 77 0.15 11.65 -2.97
C PRO A 77 0.60 12.94 -3.69
N GLY A 78 0.28 13.13 -4.97
CA GLY A 78 0.74 14.23 -5.81
C GLY A 78 2.15 14.02 -6.38
N ASP A 79 2.44 14.59 -7.54
CA ASP A 79 3.76 14.47 -8.17
C ASP A 79 4.79 15.34 -7.44
N ASP A 80 4.51 16.64 -7.39
CA ASP A 80 5.39 17.67 -6.86
C ASP A 80 4.73 18.42 -5.69
N PRO A 81 5.43 18.65 -4.55
CA PRO A 81 4.97 19.53 -3.49
C PRO A 81 4.70 20.98 -3.92
N ASP A 82 3.62 21.54 -3.38
CA ASP A 82 3.37 22.97 -3.29
C ASP A 82 4.17 23.59 -2.13
N VAL A 83 4.34 22.83 -1.03
CA VAL A 83 5.13 23.23 0.14
C VAL A 83 6.16 22.16 0.47
N LEU A 84 7.44 22.54 0.47
CA LEU A 84 8.56 21.69 0.81
C LEU A 84 9.19 22.16 2.13
N VAL A 85 9.12 21.32 3.16
CA VAL A 85 9.76 21.55 4.47
C VAL A 85 11.04 20.74 4.53
N VAL A 86 12.20 21.41 4.59
CA VAL A 86 13.53 20.78 4.60
C VAL A 86 14.29 21.07 5.88
N MET A 87 14.64 20.01 6.59
CA MET A 87 15.34 20.11 7.89
C MET A 87 16.85 20.35 7.76
N ASN A 88 17.42 20.15 6.56
CA ASN A 88 18.84 20.31 6.27
C ASN A 88 19.10 20.47 4.74
N PRO A 89 20.33 20.85 4.33
CA PRO A 89 20.68 20.99 2.91
C PRO A 89 20.59 19.69 2.09
N ALA A 90 20.83 18.51 2.68
CA ALA A 90 20.71 17.25 1.96
C ALA A 90 19.25 16.97 1.54
N ALA A 91 18.30 17.23 2.43
CA ALA A 91 16.87 17.15 2.16
C ALA A 91 16.45 18.11 1.03
N LEU A 92 17.02 19.33 1.00
CA LEU A 92 16.84 20.24 -0.13
C LEU A 92 17.38 19.61 -1.42
N LYS A 93 18.62 19.16 -1.44
CA LYS A 93 19.27 18.60 -2.63
C LYS A 93 18.50 17.44 -3.27
N VAL A 94 17.89 16.58 -2.45
CA VAL A 94 17.08 15.45 -2.91
C VAL A 94 15.76 15.89 -3.53
N ASN A 95 15.09 16.88 -2.95
CA ASN A 95 13.68 17.17 -3.26
C ASN A 95 13.45 18.43 -4.09
N ALA A 96 14.43 19.34 -4.15
CA ALA A 96 14.24 20.68 -4.72
C ALA A 96 13.89 20.69 -6.21
N LYS A 97 14.23 19.64 -6.97
CA LYS A 97 13.84 19.51 -8.38
C LYS A 97 12.34 19.25 -8.57
N SER A 98 11.67 18.74 -7.54
CA SER A 98 10.28 18.30 -7.57
C SER A 98 9.36 19.29 -6.87
N ILE A 99 9.66 20.60 -6.89
CA ILE A 99 8.77 21.61 -6.32
C ILE A 99 8.04 22.36 -7.43
N LYS A 100 6.74 22.61 -7.23
CA LYS A 100 5.93 23.36 -8.18
C LYS A 100 6.40 24.81 -8.31
N LYS A 101 6.22 25.39 -9.50
CA LYS A 101 6.37 26.83 -9.71
C LYS A 101 5.39 27.59 -8.81
N GLY A 102 5.83 28.67 -8.19
CA GLY A 102 5.03 29.39 -7.20
C GLY A 102 4.95 28.71 -5.82
N GLY A 103 5.63 27.57 -5.62
CA GLY A 103 5.65 26.85 -4.36
C GLY A 103 6.45 27.54 -3.25
N ILE A 104 6.45 26.93 -2.08
CA ILE A 104 7.11 27.45 -0.86
C ILE A 104 8.15 26.46 -0.37
N ILE A 105 9.36 26.92 -0.09
CA ILE A 105 10.39 26.16 0.62
C ILE A 105 10.55 26.75 2.02
N ILE A 106 10.22 25.96 3.04
CA ILE A 106 10.52 26.27 4.44
C ILE A 106 11.76 25.47 4.83
N PHE A 107 12.82 26.15 5.25
CA PHE A 107 14.09 25.48 5.56
C PHE A 107 14.67 25.90 6.91
N ASP A 108 15.34 24.94 7.56
CA ASP A 108 16.07 25.19 8.82
C ASP A 108 17.33 26.02 8.56
N SER A 109 17.25 27.33 8.71
CA SER A 109 18.36 28.25 8.41
C SER A 109 19.61 27.99 9.27
N ASP A 110 19.45 27.39 10.46
CA ASP A 110 20.59 27.04 11.33
C ASP A 110 21.50 25.98 10.69
N THR A 111 20.95 25.14 9.82
CA THR A 111 21.68 24.04 9.15
C THR A 111 22.28 24.43 7.82
N PHE A 112 21.90 25.59 7.27
CA PHE A 112 22.37 26.11 5.98
C PHE A 112 23.67 26.89 6.17
N ASN A 113 24.71 26.15 6.56
CA ASN A 113 26.06 26.64 6.77
C ASN A 113 27.06 25.75 6.02
N LYS A 114 28.33 26.16 5.98
CA LYS A 114 29.41 25.45 5.26
C LYS A 114 29.47 23.94 5.60
N SER A 115 29.36 23.57 6.88
CA SER A 115 29.37 22.17 7.30
C SER A 115 28.18 21.38 6.76
N GLY A 116 26.98 21.99 6.75
CA GLY A 116 25.79 21.39 6.14
C GLY A 116 25.92 21.22 4.63
N PHE A 117 26.51 22.21 3.95
CA PHE A 117 26.74 22.18 2.50
C PHE A 117 27.75 21.10 2.11
N ASP A 118 28.87 21.01 2.85
CA ASP A 118 29.91 20.01 2.62
C ASP A 118 29.35 18.58 2.77
N LYS A 119 28.55 18.33 3.81
CA LYS A 119 27.92 17.01 4.05
C LYS A 119 26.90 16.63 2.98
N ALA A 120 26.13 17.60 2.49
CA ALA A 120 25.19 17.40 1.38
C ALA A 120 25.90 17.37 0.01
N GLY A 121 27.18 17.72 -0.04
CA GLY A 121 28.02 17.75 -1.24
C GLY A 121 27.68 18.90 -2.20
N PHE A 122 27.27 20.07 -1.69
CA PHE A 122 27.18 21.28 -2.49
C PHE A 122 28.57 21.83 -2.80
N LYS A 123 28.72 22.51 -3.93
CA LYS A 123 30.00 23.10 -4.37
C LYS A 123 30.06 24.60 -4.14
N THR A 124 28.91 25.23 -3.98
CA THR A 124 28.75 26.67 -3.75
C THR A 124 28.23 26.94 -2.35
N GLU A 125 28.36 28.20 -1.90
CA GLU A 125 27.77 28.66 -0.64
C GLU A 125 26.29 29.04 -0.78
N ASN A 126 25.74 29.04 -2.00
CA ASN A 126 24.33 29.28 -2.27
C ASN A 126 23.68 28.03 -2.91
N PRO A 127 23.12 27.12 -2.10
CA PRO A 127 22.52 25.88 -2.60
C PRO A 127 21.30 26.13 -3.50
N PHE A 128 20.61 27.26 -3.35
CA PHE A 128 19.42 27.59 -4.16
C PHE A 128 19.80 27.98 -5.59
N GLU A 129 20.90 28.72 -5.77
CA GLU A 129 21.44 29.03 -7.09
C GLU A 129 22.02 27.77 -7.77
N GLU A 130 22.78 26.94 -7.04
CA GLU A 130 23.33 25.69 -7.58
C GLU A 130 22.25 24.73 -8.08
N LEU A 131 21.09 24.72 -7.41
CA LEU A 131 19.94 23.92 -7.81
C LEU A 131 19.04 24.60 -8.85
N SER A 132 19.38 25.82 -9.27
CA SER A 132 18.59 26.62 -10.22
C SER A 132 17.13 26.77 -9.78
N ILE A 133 16.92 27.05 -8.50
CA ILE A 133 15.57 27.24 -7.93
C ILE A 133 14.94 28.47 -8.55
N SER A 134 13.76 28.29 -9.15
CA SER A 134 13.00 29.36 -9.79
C SER A 134 12.75 30.51 -8.83
N GLU A 135 12.93 31.75 -9.28
CA GLU A 135 12.60 32.96 -8.51
C GLU A 135 11.12 33.05 -8.11
N SER A 136 10.25 32.30 -8.81
CA SER A 136 8.84 32.17 -8.42
C SER A 136 8.63 31.44 -7.09
N ILE A 137 9.62 30.69 -6.61
CA ILE A 137 9.51 29.89 -5.40
C ILE A 137 9.83 30.76 -4.20
N GLN A 138 8.93 30.78 -3.23
CA GLN A 138 9.11 31.56 -2.02
C GLN A 138 9.99 30.80 -1.03
N LEU A 139 11.12 31.40 -0.64
CA LEU A 139 12.03 30.88 0.37
C LEU A 139 11.68 31.45 1.75
N ILE A 140 11.42 30.60 2.73
CA ILE A 140 11.12 30.97 4.11
C ILE A 140 12.20 30.38 5.03
N PRO A 141 13.17 31.21 5.48
CA PRO A 141 14.13 30.79 6.47
C PRO A 141 13.46 30.72 7.84
N ALA A 142 13.57 29.57 8.51
CA ALA A 142 13.18 29.42 9.91
C ALA A 142 14.36 28.83 10.69
N ALA A 143 14.84 29.52 11.73
CA ALA A 143 15.92 29.02 12.59
C ALA A 143 15.37 27.93 13.53
N LEU A 144 14.95 26.78 12.98
CA LEU A 144 14.16 25.78 13.68
C LEU A 144 14.91 25.21 14.88
N SER A 145 16.23 25.06 14.79
CA SER A 145 17.05 24.53 15.87
C SER A 145 17.15 25.53 17.02
N THR A 146 17.47 26.79 16.72
CA THR A 146 17.56 27.89 17.69
C THR A 146 16.20 28.17 18.35
N LEU A 147 15.13 28.24 17.56
CA LEU A 147 13.77 28.49 18.07
C LEU A 147 13.30 27.35 18.98
N THR A 148 13.59 26.09 18.63
CA THR A 148 13.25 24.94 19.48
C THR A 148 14.01 24.97 20.81
N GLN A 149 15.29 25.39 20.79
CA GLN A 149 16.09 25.56 22.01
C GLN A 149 15.51 26.65 22.91
N SER A 150 15.17 27.82 22.36
CA SER A 150 14.54 28.90 23.12
C SER A 150 13.19 28.48 23.70
N SER A 151 12.38 27.71 22.98
CA SER A 151 11.10 27.18 23.49
C SER A 151 11.23 26.28 24.71
N LEU A 152 12.37 25.58 24.84
CA LEU A 152 12.60 24.55 25.85
C LEU A 152 13.69 24.90 26.88
N GLU A 153 14.17 26.13 26.92
CA GLU A 153 15.25 26.58 27.82
C GLU A 153 14.93 26.27 29.30
N ALA A 154 13.67 26.46 29.70
CA ALA A 154 13.19 26.22 31.06
C ALA A 154 13.00 24.72 31.43
N PHE A 155 13.10 23.79 30.47
CA PHE A 155 12.84 22.35 30.70
C PHE A 155 14.06 21.57 31.19
N GLY A 156 15.26 22.18 31.18
CA GLY A 156 16.50 21.54 31.69
C GLY A 156 16.94 20.31 30.89
N PHE A 157 16.48 20.16 29.65
CA PHE A 157 16.87 19.06 28.77
C PHE A 157 18.26 19.26 28.15
N ASP A 158 18.95 18.16 27.88
CA ASP A 158 20.15 18.21 27.05
C ASP A 158 19.80 18.57 25.59
N ASN A 159 20.75 19.16 24.88
CA ASN A 159 20.53 19.67 23.52
C ASN A 159 20.03 18.58 22.54
N LYS A 160 20.46 17.32 22.70
CA LYS A 160 20.02 16.24 21.82
C LYS A 160 18.54 15.91 22.04
N THR A 161 18.07 15.97 23.28
CA THR A 161 16.64 15.79 23.61
C THR A 161 15.79 16.96 23.11
N VAL A 162 16.28 18.20 23.23
CA VAL A 162 15.62 19.41 22.71
C VAL A 162 15.42 19.31 21.19
N LEU A 163 16.50 19.05 20.43
CA LEU A 163 16.47 19.02 18.97
C LEU A 163 15.59 17.90 18.39
N ARG A 164 15.28 16.86 19.17
CA ARG A 164 14.30 15.83 18.76
C ARG A 164 12.86 16.32 18.67
N SER A 165 12.56 17.49 19.25
CA SER A 165 11.24 18.12 19.17
C SER A 165 11.14 19.13 18.01
N LYS A 166 12.22 19.35 17.26
CA LYS A 166 12.29 20.32 16.14
C LYS A 166 11.20 20.09 15.09
N ASN A 167 10.86 18.83 14.86
CA ASN A 167 9.80 18.42 13.94
C ASN A 167 8.40 18.87 14.38
N MET A 168 8.16 19.07 15.68
CA MET A 168 6.92 19.65 16.19
C MET A 168 6.84 21.16 15.95
N PHE A 169 7.98 21.87 15.96
CA PHE A 169 8.01 23.29 15.62
C PHE A 169 7.59 23.48 14.16
N ALA A 170 8.17 22.68 13.27
CA ALA A 170 7.80 22.65 11.86
C ALA A 170 6.32 22.27 11.65
N LEU A 171 5.79 21.31 12.42
CA LEU A 171 4.36 20.98 12.41
C LEU A 171 3.50 22.18 12.79
N GLY A 172 3.88 22.91 13.85
CA GLY A 172 3.16 24.11 14.29
C GLY A 172 3.11 25.18 13.21
N LEU A 173 4.23 25.43 12.55
CA LEU A 173 4.33 26.38 11.45
C LEU A 173 3.47 25.97 10.24
N ILE A 174 3.44 24.68 9.90
CA ILE A 174 2.57 24.17 8.82
C ILE A 174 1.09 24.21 9.22
N CYS A 175 0.75 23.94 10.48
CA CYS A 175 -0.60 24.14 10.98
C CYS A 175 -1.05 25.59 10.84
N TRP A 176 -0.18 26.56 11.13
CA TRP A 176 -0.46 27.97 10.88
C TRP A 176 -0.66 28.26 9.39
N LEU A 177 0.26 27.78 8.53
CA LEU A 177 0.22 28.02 7.09
C LEU A 177 -1.10 27.57 6.44
N PHE A 178 -1.69 26.48 6.94
CA PHE A 178 -2.94 25.90 6.44
C PHE A 178 -4.16 26.14 7.34
N ASN A 179 -4.09 27.12 8.26
CA ASN A 179 -5.16 27.46 9.20
C ASN A 179 -5.74 26.23 9.95
N ARG A 180 -4.88 25.27 10.33
CA ARG A 180 -5.27 24.04 11.03
C ARG A 180 -5.33 24.25 12.53
N PRO A 181 -6.38 23.79 13.22
CA PRO A 181 -6.50 23.91 14.66
C PRO A 181 -5.47 23.01 15.36
N ILE A 182 -4.62 23.60 16.18
CA ILE A 182 -3.57 22.87 16.90
C ILE A 182 -4.09 22.02 18.06
N ASP A 183 -5.30 22.27 18.57
CA ASP A 183 -5.90 21.52 19.68
C ASP A 183 -5.98 20.02 19.41
N GLN A 184 -6.32 19.66 18.17
CA GLN A 184 -6.38 18.26 17.76
C GLN A 184 -4.97 17.63 17.70
N ALA A 185 -3.96 18.41 17.33
CA ALA A 185 -2.58 17.95 17.28
C ALA A 185 -2.07 17.70 18.71
N ILE A 186 -2.43 18.59 19.65
CA ILE A 186 -2.17 18.44 21.08
C ILE A 186 -2.82 17.16 21.61
N HIS A 187 -4.08 16.87 21.24
CA HIS A 187 -4.75 15.63 21.64
C HIS A 187 -4.03 14.37 21.15
N PHE A 188 -3.53 14.36 19.91
CA PHE A 188 -2.71 13.25 19.41
C PHE A 188 -1.39 13.10 20.19
N LEU A 189 -0.74 14.21 20.52
CA LEU A 189 0.47 14.18 21.36
C LEU A 189 0.17 13.63 22.74
N GLN A 190 -0.97 13.98 23.36
CA GLN A 190 -1.41 13.43 24.64
C GLN A 190 -1.59 11.92 24.57
N ASN A 191 -2.22 11.40 23.50
CA ASN A 191 -2.39 9.96 23.33
C ASN A 191 -1.05 9.23 23.13
N LYS A 192 -0.09 9.85 22.42
CA LYS A 192 1.22 9.24 22.14
C LYS A 192 2.20 9.32 23.31
N PHE A 193 2.28 10.47 23.96
CA PHE A 193 3.28 10.80 24.98
C PHE A 193 2.68 10.91 26.39
N GLY A 194 1.41 10.59 26.60
CA GLY A 194 0.73 10.72 27.91
C GLY A 194 1.40 9.94 29.05
N LYS A 195 2.14 8.88 28.75
CA LYS A 195 2.96 8.15 29.74
C LYS A 195 4.27 8.86 30.10
N LYS A 196 4.63 9.95 29.43
CA LYS A 196 5.84 10.75 29.59
C LYS A 196 5.50 12.25 29.68
N PRO A 197 4.96 12.73 30.81
CA PRO A 197 4.40 14.08 30.94
C PRO A 197 5.35 15.20 30.52
N THR A 198 6.62 15.15 30.94
CA THR A 198 7.61 16.19 30.60
C THR A 198 7.90 16.24 29.09
N ILE A 199 7.92 15.08 28.42
CA ILE A 199 8.11 15.02 26.95
C ILE A 199 6.86 15.53 26.24
N LEU A 200 5.66 15.19 26.75
CA LEU A 200 4.40 15.70 26.23
C LEU A 200 4.33 17.23 26.32
N GLU A 201 4.57 17.80 27.49
CA GLU A 201 4.56 19.24 27.73
C GLU A 201 5.54 19.97 26.81
N ALA A 202 6.76 19.44 26.65
CA ALA A 202 7.75 19.99 25.75
C ALA A 202 7.31 19.98 24.28
N ASN A 203 6.77 18.84 23.79
CA ASN A 203 6.30 18.75 22.41
C ASN A 203 5.10 19.68 22.16
N VAL A 204 4.18 19.81 23.13
CA VAL A 204 3.04 20.74 23.04
C VAL A 204 3.50 22.20 23.04
N LYS A 205 4.47 22.55 23.89
CA LYS A 205 5.06 23.90 23.94
C LYS A 205 5.72 24.26 22.60
N VAL A 206 6.57 23.38 22.07
CA VAL A 206 7.27 23.58 20.79
C VAL A 206 6.29 23.67 19.61
N LEU A 207 5.25 22.83 19.58
CA LEU A 207 4.19 22.89 18.58
C LEU A 207 3.46 24.26 18.62
N THR A 208 3.09 24.70 19.81
CA THR A 208 2.37 25.96 20.02
C THR A 208 3.24 27.16 19.65
N ASP A 209 4.52 27.14 20.00
CA ASP A 209 5.45 28.19 19.64
C ASP A 209 5.70 28.26 18.14
N GLY A 210 5.77 27.11 17.45
CA GLY A 210 5.84 27.06 15.99
C GLY A 210 4.62 27.70 15.31
N PHE A 211 3.43 27.44 15.84
CA PHE A 211 2.19 28.06 15.35
C PHE A 211 2.16 29.58 15.59
N ASN A 212 2.58 30.01 16.78
CA ASN A 212 2.65 31.44 17.13
C ASN A 212 3.74 32.19 16.35
N TYR A 213 4.87 31.53 16.08
CA TYR A 213 5.91 32.07 15.22
C TYR A 213 5.36 32.38 13.82
N GLY A 214 4.54 31.47 13.28
CA GLY A 214 3.72 31.73 12.10
C GLY A 214 2.97 33.06 12.15
N ASN A 215 2.17 33.29 13.18
CA ASN A 215 1.39 34.52 13.35
C ASN A 215 2.24 35.80 13.44
N ASN A 216 3.47 35.69 13.92
CA ASN A 216 4.39 36.82 14.09
C ASN A 216 5.28 37.06 12.87
N LEU A 217 5.29 36.15 11.89
CA LEU A 217 5.93 36.40 10.60
C LEU A 217 5.13 37.50 9.90
N HIS A 218 5.61 38.74 9.99
CA HIS A 218 5.13 39.90 9.21
C HIS A 218 5.37 39.74 7.68
N LEU A 219 5.67 38.53 7.22
CA LEU A 219 5.83 38.21 5.81
C LEU A 219 4.46 38.28 5.13
N SER A 220 4.44 38.78 3.90
CA SER A 220 3.26 38.85 3.02
C SER A 220 2.71 37.48 2.59
N ILE A 221 2.93 36.43 3.39
CA ILE A 221 2.51 35.06 3.13
C ILE A 221 1.01 34.97 3.37
N SER A 222 0.30 34.54 2.32
CA SER A 222 -1.10 34.18 2.47
C SER A 222 -1.18 32.83 3.19
N THR A 223 -2.08 32.69 4.15
CA THR A 223 -2.42 31.36 4.66
C THR A 223 -3.36 30.69 3.67
N TYR A 224 -3.36 29.36 3.67
CA TYR A 224 -4.15 28.56 2.75
C TYR A 224 -5.29 27.89 3.49
N LEU A 225 -6.44 27.80 2.84
CA LEU A 225 -7.58 27.04 3.32
C LEU A 225 -7.90 25.96 2.29
N VAL A 226 -7.91 24.71 2.74
CA VAL A 226 -8.45 23.59 1.96
C VAL A 226 -9.77 23.17 2.59
N GLU A 227 -10.84 23.49 1.88
CA GLU A 227 -12.21 23.25 2.30
C GLU A 227 -12.48 21.76 2.52
N LYS A 228 -13.50 21.48 3.34
CA LYS A 228 -13.96 20.12 3.60
C LYS A 228 -14.40 19.46 2.29
N SER A 229 -14.13 18.17 2.14
CA SER A 229 -14.65 17.40 1.00
C SER A 229 -16.17 17.34 1.01
N HIS A 230 -16.78 17.74 -0.11
CA HIS A 230 -18.24 17.67 -0.32
C HIS A 230 -18.70 16.31 -0.84
N VAL A 231 -17.77 15.44 -1.27
CA VAL A 231 -18.05 14.12 -1.85
C VAL A 231 -17.91 12.97 -0.86
N THR A 232 -17.31 13.20 0.31
CA THR A 232 -17.11 12.13 1.32
C THR A 232 -18.46 11.80 2.02
N PRO A 233 -18.97 10.56 1.90
CA PRO A 233 -20.25 10.17 2.52
C PRO A 233 -20.23 10.34 4.04
N LYS A 234 -21.40 10.56 4.67
CA LYS A 234 -21.48 10.53 6.15
C LYS A 234 -21.11 9.14 6.68
N GLY A 235 -20.34 9.07 7.76
CA GLY A 235 -19.89 7.81 8.34
C GLY A 235 -18.82 7.99 9.41
N LYS A 236 -18.35 6.87 9.96
CA LYS A 236 -17.15 6.83 10.82
C LYS A 236 -15.95 6.52 9.96
N TYR A 237 -14.93 7.35 10.06
CA TYR A 237 -13.71 7.24 9.26
C TYR A 237 -12.49 7.06 10.16
N THR A 238 -11.46 6.46 9.57
CA THR A 238 -10.12 6.44 10.15
C THR A 238 -9.09 6.57 9.02
N SER A 239 -7.88 6.99 9.35
CA SER A 239 -6.73 6.88 8.44
C SER A 239 -6.13 5.48 8.62
N ILE A 240 -5.89 4.78 7.52
CA ILE A 240 -5.35 3.42 7.54
C ILE A 240 -4.26 3.23 6.49
N SER A 241 -3.19 2.52 6.85
CA SER A 241 -2.17 2.08 5.90
C SER A 241 -2.55 0.73 5.26
N GLY A 242 -2.04 0.44 4.07
CA GLY A 242 -2.32 -0.81 3.36
C GLY A 242 -1.97 -2.06 4.15
N ASN A 243 -0.79 -2.10 4.77
CA ASN A 243 -0.37 -3.25 5.59
C ASN A 243 -1.31 -3.48 6.79
N LYS A 244 -1.77 -2.40 7.43
CA LYS A 244 -2.71 -2.48 8.54
C LYS A 244 -4.10 -2.91 8.07
N ALA A 245 -4.55 -2.36 6.94
CA ALA A 245 -5.81 -2.73 6.30
C ALA A 245 -5.84 -4.21 5.94
N THR A 246 -4.76 -4.75 5.35
CA THR A 246 -4.59 -6.18 5.06
C THR A 246 -4.76 -7.02 6.33
N ALA A 247 -4.05 -6.69 7.42
CA ALA A 247 -4.17 -7.40 8.69
C ALA A 247 -5.62 -7.39 9.21
N TRP A 248 -6.30 -6.24 9.14
CA TRP A 248 -7.70 -6.12 9.57
C TRP A 248 -8.67 -6.89 8.67
N GLY A 249 -8.41 -6.97 7.37
CA GLY A 249 -9.20 -7.76 6.42
C GLY A 249 -9.14 -9.26 6.72
N LEU A 250 -7.94 -9.77 7.05
CA LEU A 250 -7.73 -11.15 7.47
C LEU A 250 -8.47 -11.48 8.78
N ILE A 251 -8.40 -10.58 9.76
CA ILE A 251 -9.13 -10.71 11.03
C ILE A 251 -10.64 -10.75 10.77
N ALA A 252 -11.16 -9.82 9.95
CA ALA A 252 -12.57 -9.75 9.64
C ALA A 252 -13.05 -11.02 8.90
N ALA A 253 -12.23 -11.58 8.01
CA ALA A 253 -12.51 -12.84 7.34
C ALA A 253 -12.55 -14.03 8.31
N ALA A 254 -11.56 -14.13 9.20
CA ALA A 254 -11.52 -15.17 10.23
C ALA A 254 -12.78 -15.12 11.11
N GLN A 255 -13.15 -13.93 11.59
CA GLN A 255 -14.38 -13.75 12.37
C GLN A 255 -15.64 -14.08 11.59
N LYS A 256 -15.74 -13.68 10.31
CA LYS A 256 -16.92 -13.99 9.49
C LYS A 256 -17.03 -15.49 9.21
N ALA A 257 -15.92 -16.18 9.01
CA ALA A 257 -15.86 -17.62 8.80
C ALA A 257 -16.05 -18.42 10.10
N GLY A 258 -15.92 -17.77 11.27
CA GLY A 258 -15.92 -18.45 12.57
C GLY A 258 -14.67 -19.29 12.82
N LEU A 259 -13.54 -18.92 12.21
CA LEU A 259 -12.28 -19.66 12.27
C LEU A 259 -11.21 -18.91 13.05
N GLN A 260 -10.23 -19.66 13.56
CA GLN A 260 -9.01 -19.07 14.10
C GLN A 260 -8.14 -18.55 12.95
N LEU A 261 -7.64 -17.32 13.10
CA LEU A 261 -6.60 -16.78 12.21
C LEU A 261 -5.22 -17.25 12.69
N PHE A 262 -4.48 -17.90 11.80
CA PHE A 262 -3.10 -18.31 12.04
C PHE A 262 -2.17 -17.68 11.00
N LEU A 263 -1.16 -16.96 11.47
CA LEU A 263 -0.07 -16.43 10.65
C LEU A 263 1.21 -17.20 10.94
N GLY A 264 1.74 -17.91 9.94
CA GLY A 264 3.09 -18.47 9.97
C GLY A 264 3.97 -17.71 8.99
N SER A 265 4.95 -16.94 9.47
CA SER A 265 5.80 -16.17 8.56
C SER A 265 7.16 -15.76 9.12
N TYR A 266 8.00 -15.23 8.24
CA TYR A 266 9.30 -14.63 8.54
C TYR A 266 9.23 -13.10 8.33
N PRO A 267 9.87 -12.27 9.19
CA PRO A 267 9.89 -10.82 9.02
C PRO A 267 10.67 -10.41 7.76
N ILE A 268 10.04 -9.67 6.86
CA ILE A 268 10.68 -9.10 5.66
C ILE A 268 10.05 -7.75 5.31
N THR A 269 10.85 -6.72 5.04
CA THR A 269 10.36 -5.42 4.58
C THR A 269 9.76 -5.53 3.17
N PRO A 270 8.63 -4.89 2.85
CA PRO A 270 7.76 -4.08 3.71
C PRO A 270 6.61 -4.87 4.38
N ALA A 271 6.59 -6.20 4.32
CA ALA A 271 5.49 -7.03 4.81
C ALA A 271 5.43 -7.20 6.34
N THR A 272 6.52 -6.93 7.08
CA THR A 272 6.60 -7.15 8.55
C THR A 272 5.50 -6.43 9.33
N ASP A 273 5.01 -5.28 8.87
CA ASP A 273 3.97 -4.53 9.59
C ASP A 273 2.63 -5.27 9.68
N ILE A 274 2.34 -6.17 8.73
CA ILE A 274 1.18 -7.07 8.81
C ILE A 274 1.36 -8.00 10.03
N MET A 275 2.55 -8.57 10.19
CA MET A 275 2.88 -9.44 11.33
C MET A 275 2.81 -8.67 12.65
N HIS A 276 3.33 -7.44 12.71
CA HIS A 276 3.25 -6.59 13.90
C HIS A 276 1.80 -6.31 14.32
N GLU A 277 0.95 -5.90 13.37
CA GLU A 277 -0.46 -5.63 13.66
C GLU A 277 -1.17 -6.91 14.12
N LEU A 278 -1.03 -8.03 13.42
CA LEU A 278 -1.65 -9.31 13.82
C LEU A 278 -1.16 -9.81 15.18
N SER A 279 0.13 -9.64 15.49
CA SER A 279 0.72 -10.07 16.77
C SER A 279 0.17 -9.28 17.96
N ALA A 280 -0.24 -8.04 17.73
CA ALA A 280 -0.90 -7.21 18.74
C ALA A 280 -2.36 -7.62 18.99
N ARG A 281 -2.98 -8.41 18.10
CA ARG A 281 -4.41 -8.77 18.14
C ARG A 281 -4.72 -10.13 18.76
N LYS A 282 -3.95 -10.53 19.78
CA LYS A 282 -4.24 -11.74 20.58
C LYS A 282 -5.61 -11.67 21.27
N ASP A 283 -6.09 -10.47 21.56
CA ASP A 283 -7.44 -10.19 22.07
C ASP A 283 -8.54 -10.68 21.12
N MET A 284 -8.25 -10.82 19.83
CA MET A 284 -9.17 -11.33 18.81
C MET A 284 -8.94 -12.81 18.46
N GLY A 285 -8.12 -13.53 19.25
CA GLY A 285 -7.84 -14.96 19.02
C GLY A 285 -6.84 -15.24 17.88
N VAL A 286 -6.15 -14.21 17.38
CA VAL A 286 -5.10 -14.33 16.36
C VAL A 286 -3.88 -15.05 16.93
N LYS A 287 -3.37 -16.03 16.18
CA LYS A 287 -2.10 -16.71 16.46
C LYS A 287 -1.05 -16.31 15.45
N VAL A 288 0.09 -15.85 15.92
CA VAL A 288 1.25 -15.52 15.07
C VAL A 288 2.44 -16.36 15.50
N VAL A 289 3.07 -17.01 14.53
CA VAL A 289 4.34 -17.71 14.68
C VAL A 289 5.35 -17.01 13.77
N GLN A 290 6.33 -16.36 14.40
CA GLN A 290 7.53 -15.90 13.71
C GLN A 290 8.45 -17.11 13.55
N ALA A 291 8.64 -17.54 12.32
CA ALA A 291 9.49 -18.66 11.98
C ALA A 291 10.96 -18.22 11.79
N GLU A 292 11.84 -19.20 11.70
CA GLU A 292 13.28 -19.06 11.45
C GLU A 292 13.59 -18.61 10.01
N ASP A 293 12.74 -18.97 9.05
CA ASP A 293 12.83 -18.60 7.64
C ASP A 293 11.45 -18.65 6.95
N GLU A 294 11.40 -18.26 5.67
CA GLU A 294 10.17 -18.26 4.89
C GLU A 294 9.57 -19.64 4.63
N ILE A 295 10.39 -20.69 4.56
CA ILE A 295 9.96 -22.08 4.30
C ILE A 295 9.25 -22.63 5.55
N ALA A 296 9.86 -22.51 6.72
CA ALA A 296 9.25 -22.84 8.01
C ALA A 296 7.97 -22.03 8.25
N GLY A 297 7.99 -20.75 7.87
CA GLY A 297 6.82 -19.87 7.94
C GLY A 297 5.62 -20.44 7.16
N ILE A 298 5.77 -20.69 5.87
CA ILE A 298 4.63 -21.18 5.05
C ILE A 298 4.23 -22.61 5.40
N THR A 299 5.18 -23.50 5.70
CA THR A 299 4.87 -24.89 6.05
C THR A 299 4.09 -24.98 7.36
N SER A 300 4.39 -24.13 8.34
CA SER A 300 3.56 -24.01 9.56
C SER A 300 2.15 -23.52 9.26
N ALA A 301 1.98 -22.57 8.33
CA ALA A 301 0.68 -22.09 7.90
C ALA A 301 -0.12 -23.20 7.18
N ILE A 302 0.52 -24.00 6.31
CA ILE A 302 -0.12 -25.16 5.67
C ILE A 302 -0.59 -26.18 6.72
N GLY A 303 0.21 -26.43 7.76
CA GLY A 303 -0.19 -27.26 8.89
C GLY A 303 -1.42 -26.72 9.62
N ALA A 304 -1.48 -25.41 9.87
CA ALA A 304 -2.63 -24.76 10.48
C ALA A 304 -3.89 -24.81 9.58
N SER A 305 -3.71 -24.70 8.27
CA SER A 305 -4.78 -24.88 7.28
C SER A 305 -5.33 -26.31 7.32
N PHE A 306 -4.45 -27.33 7.30
CA PHE A 306 -4.87 -28.72 7.47
C PHE A 306 -5.65 -28.94 8.78
N ALA A 307 -5.25 -28.25 9.86
CA ALA A 307 -5.93 -28.29 11.16
C ALA A 307 -7.25 -27.50 11.24
N GLY A 308 -7.66 -26.80 10.18
CA GLY A 308 -8.96 -26.09 10.14
C GLY A 308 -8.91 -24.58 10.40
N SER A 309 -7.72 -23.98 10.50
CA SER A 309 -7.59 -22.52 10.66
C SER A 309 -7.71 -21.79 9.32
N LEU A 310 -8.09 -20.51 9.36
CA LEU A 310 -7.75 -19.60 8.26
C LEU A 310 -6.24 -19.31 8.36
N ALA A 311 -5.47 -19.98 7.51
CA ALA A 311 -4.02 -19.87 7.52
C ALA A 311 -3.50 -18.86 6.51
N VAL A 312 -2.51 -18.08 6.95
CA VAL A 312 -1.92 -16.99 6.18
C VAL A 312 -0.39 -17.01 6.34
N THR A 313 0.30 -16.55 5.31
CA THR A 313 1.73 -16.16 5.37
C THR A 313 1.91 -14.84 4.64
N ASN A 314 2.80 -13.97 5.11
CA ASN A 314 3.09 -12.66 4.50
C ASN A 314 4.56 -12.54 4.11
N THR A 315 4.86 -11.97 2.95
CA THR A 315 6.23 -11.95 2.41
C THR A 315 6.41 -10.84 1.37
N SER A 316 7.55 -10.85 0.68
CA SER A 316 7.86 -10.06 -0.50
C SER A 316 8.59 -10.96 -1.52
N GLY A 317 8.91 -10.47 -2.72
CA GLY A 317 9.50 -11.24 -3.84
C GLY A 317 10.51 -12.34 -3.47
N PRO A 318 11.59 -12.07 -2.71
CA PRO A 318 12.57 -13.11 -2.33
C PRO A 318 11.96 -14.24 -1.52
N GLY A 319 11.09 -13.89 -0.57
CA GLY A 319 10.43 -14.87 0.28
C GLY A 319 9.32 -15.62 -0.45
N LEU A 320 8.64 -15.01 -1.42
CA LEU A 320 7.73 -15.71 -2.32
C LEU A 320 8.48 -16.79 -3.13
N ALA A 321 9.73 -16.52 -3.54
CA ALA A 321 10.54 -17.49 -4.28
C ALA A 321 10.83 -18.72 -3.41
N LEU A 322 11.26 -18.51 -2.17
CA LEU A 322 11.51 -19.57 -1.18
C LEU A 322 10.24 -20.38 -0.85
N LYS A 323 9.07 -19.73 -0.86
CA LYS A 323 7.78 -20.37 -0.55
C LYS A 323 7.21 -21.20 -1.72
N SER A 324 7.77 -21.11 -2.92
CA SER A 324 7.15 -21.67 -4.14
C SER A 324 6.89 -23.17 -4.06
N GLU A 325 7.81 -23.96 -3.52
CA GLU A 325 7.62 -25.41 -3.32
C GLU A 325 6.43 -25.71 -2.39
N ALA A 326 6.36 -24.99 -1.26
CA ALA A 326 5.29 -25.18 -0.27
C ALA A 326 3.93 -24.68 -0.79
N ILE A 327 3.88 -23.62 -1.62
CA ILE A 327 2.64 -23.25 -2.31
C ILE A 327 2.22 -24.39 -3.26
N GLY A 328 3.17 -25.03 -3.96
CA GLY A 328 2.92 -26.24 -4.75
C GLY A 328 2.30 -27.37 -3.92
N LEU A 329 2.80 -27.59 -2.69
CA LEU A 329 2.18 -28.52 -1.75
C LEU A 329 0.74 -28.14 -1.40
N ALA A 330 0.45 -26.85 -1.17
CA ALA A 330 -0.92 -26.38 -0.90
C ALA A 330 -1.87 -26.59 -2.10
N VAL A 331 -1.38 -26.43 -3.33
CA VAL A 331 -2.13 -26.76 -4.56
C VAL A 331 -2.42 -28.26 -4.62
N MET A 332 -1.39 -29.10 -4.46
CA MET A 332 -1.50 -30.56 -4.54
C MET A 332 -2.39 -31.16 -3.43
N ALA A 333 -2.31 -30.60 -2.23
CA ALA A 333 -3.13 -30.98 -1.09
C ALA A 333 -4.54 -30.35 -1.13
N GLU A 334 -4.79 -29.41 -2.06
CA GLU A 334 -6.03 -28.64 -2.16
C GLU A 334 -6.43 -28.06 -0.79
N LEU A 335 -5.54 -27.26 -0.20
CA LEU A 335 -5.72 -26.62 1.12
C LEU A 335 -5.93 -25.10 0.97
N PRO A 336 -6.81 -24.49 1.80
CA PRO A 336 -7.02 -23.05 1.79
C PRO A 336 -5.80 -22.34 2.42
N LEU A 337 -5.12 -21.50 1.64
CA LEU A 337 -3.97 -20.73 2.11
C LEU A 337 -4.00 -19.34 1.50
N VAL A 338 -3.80 -18.30 2.31
CA VAL A 338 -3.59 -16.95 1.80
C VAL A 338 -2.10 -16.60 1.88
N VAL A 339 -1.51 -16.20 0.76
CA VAL A 339 -0.14 -15.72 0.67
C VAL A 339 -0.20 -14.24 0.34
N ILE A 340 0.23 -13.39 1.26
CA ILE A 340 0.35 -11.94 1.00
C ILE A 340 1.75 -11.68 0.49
N ASP A 341 1.86 -11.14 -0.72
CA ASP A 341 3.11 -10.69 -1.29
C ASP A 341 3.08 -9.17 -1.43
N VAL A 342 3.82 -8.49 -0.54
CA VAL A 342 3.98 -7.04 -0.57
C VAL A 342 5.21 -6.74 -1.44
N MET A 343 4.97 -6.54 -2.73
CA MET A 343 6.01 -6.40 -3.75
C MET A 343 6.91 -5.19 -3.47
N ARG A 344 8.19 -5.33 -3.81
CA ARG A 344 9.23 -4.30 -3.65
C ARG A 344 10.24 -4.42 -4.80
N GLY A 345 11.13 -3.44 -4.94
CA GLY A 345 12.15 -3.45 -6.01
C GLY A 345 13.05 -4.69 -5.95
N GLY A 346 13.08 -5.44 -7.06
CA GLY A 346 13.94 -6.62 -7.27
C GLY A 346 15.12 -6.32 -8.23
N PRO A 347 15.80 -7.36 -8.77
CA PRO A 347 15.74 -8.78 -8.39
C PRO A 347 16.61 -9.08 -7.14
N SER A 348 16.55 -10.32 -6.63
CA SER A 348 17.27 -10.74 -5.42
C SER A 348 16.92 -9.84 -4.23
N THR A 349 17.88 -9.35 -3.45
CA THR A 349 17.61 -8.37 -2.38
C THR A 349 16.95 -7.09 -2.91
N GLY A 350 17.39 -6.65 -4.10
CA GLY A 350 16.91 -5.46 -4.80
C GLY A 350 16.96 -4.19 -3.96
N MET A 351 15.87 -3.43 -3.96
CA MET A 351 15.67 -2.18 -3.22
C MET A 351 14.53 -2.36 -2.21
N PRO A 352 14.81 -2.83 -0.97
CA PRO A 352 13.78 -3.23 -0.02
C PRO A 352 12.77 -2.15 0.37
N THR A 353 13.13 -0.87 0.23
CA THR A 353 12.31 0.29 0.59
C THR A 353 11.60 0.94 -0.60
N LYS A 354 11.76 0.40 -1.80
CA LYS A 354 11.22 0.96 -3.05
C LYS A 354 10.13 0.09 -3.63
N THR A 355 9.14 0.72 -4.26
CA THR A 355 7.97 0.04 -4.84
C THR A 355 8.29 -0.47 -6.24
N GLU A 356 7.79 -1.65 -6.58
CA GLU A 356 7.84 -2.22 -7.93
C GLU A 356 6.78 -3.33 -8.04
N GLN A 357 6.34 -3.63 -9.27
CA GLN A 357 5.31 -4.64 -9.54
C GLN A 357 5.87 -5.85 -10.29
N THR A 358 7.06 -6.31 -9.88
CA THR A 358 7.85 -7.29 -10.63
C THR A 358 7.64 -8.75 -10.26
N ASP A 359 6.75 -9.05 -9.30
CA ASP A 359 6.58 -10.41 -8.80
C ASP A 359 5.38 -11.13 -9.46
N LEU A 360 4.67 -10.49 -10.40
CA LEU A 360 3.45 -11.04 -11.02
C LEU A 360 3.67 -12.39 -11.70
N LEU A 361 4.69 -12.53 -12.55
CA LEU A 361 4.96 -13.80 -13.22
C LEU A 361 5.41 -14.88 -12.22
N GLN A 362 6.11 -14.51 -11.14
CA GLN A 362 6.44 -15.44 -10.07
C GLN A 362 5.20 -15.90 -9.32
N ALA A 363 4.24 -15.00 -9.06
CA ALA A 363 2.95 -15.35 -8.48
C ALA A 363 2.13 -16.26 -9.40
N LEU A 364 2.14 -16.02 -10.72
CA LEU A 364 1.40 -16.82 -11.70
C LEU A 364 2.06 -18.17 -11.98
N TYR A 365 3.39 -18.24 -12.04
CA TYR A 365 4.12 -19.38 -12.64
C TYR A 365 5.37 -19.83 -11.86
N GLY A 366 5.64 -19.30 -10.66
CA GLY A 366 6.85 -19.62 -9.89
C GLY A 366 6.91 -21.04 -9.29
N ARG A 367 5.83 -21.82 -9.43
CA ARG A 367 5.69 -23.18 -8.88
C ARG A 367 6.03 -24.23 -9.94
N ASN A 368 6.48 -25.41 -9.52
CA ASN A 368 6.77 -26.52 -10.43
C ASN A 368 5.50 -27.28 -10.85
N GLY A 369 5.49 -27.77 -12.10
CA GLY A 369 4.37 -28.53 -12.69
C GLY A 369 3.10 -27.69 -12.92
N GLU A 370 2.05 -28.36 -13.41
CA GLU A 370 0.72 -27.74 -13.61
C GLU A 370 0.06 -27.47 -12.24
N SER A 371 0.31 -26.27 -11.73
CA SER A 371 0.04 -25.89 -10.34
C SER A 371 -0.74 -24.57 -10.26
N PRO A 372 -2.04 -24.60 -10.65
CA PRO A 372 -2.86 -23.41 -10.70
C PRO A 372 -3.08 -22.82 -9.30
N ALA A 373 -2.92 -21.50 -9.19
CA ALA A 373 -3.18 -20.74 -7.98
C ALA A 373 -3.95 -19.46 -8.33
N VAL A 374 -4.77 -18.99 -7.41
CA VAL A 374 -5.48 -17.73 -7.59
C VAL A 374 -4.53 -16.57 -7.35
N VAL A 375 -4.58 -15.55 -8.21
CA VAL A 375 -3.82 -14.32 -8.04
C VAL A 375 -4.78 -13.13 -8.09
N ILE A 376 -4.74 -12.31 -7.05
CA ILE A 376 -5.49 -11.05 -6.94
C ILE A 376 -4.56 -9.93 -6.50
N ALA A 377 -4.95 -8.67 -6.72
CA ALA A 377 -4.16 -7.49 -6.36
C ALA A 377 -5.02 -6.40 -5.70
N ALA A 378 -4.47 -5.73 -4.68
CA ALA A 378 -5.06 -4.53 -4.09
C ALA A 378 -4.61 -3.27 -4.85
N GLY A 379 -5.49 -2.26 -4.97
CA GLY A 379 -5.23 -1.03 -5.72
C GLY A 379 -4.93 0.19 -4.85
N THR A 380 -5.38 0.21 -3.60
CA THR A 380 -5.28 1.34 -2.68
C THR A 380 -4.97 0.90 -1.24
N PRO A 381 -4.50 1.81 -0.37
CA PRO A 381 -4.27 1.45 1.04
C PRO A 381 -5.54 0.92 1.75
N ASP A 382 -6.71 1.45 1.43
CA ASP A 382 -7.97 1.04 2.06
C ASP A 382 -8.57 -0.23 1.45
N ASP A 383 -8.44 -0.46 0.14
CA ASP A 383 -8.95 -1.66 -0.50
C ASP A 383 -8.12 -2.92 -0.17
N CYS A 384 -6.90 -2.77 0.35
CA CYS A 384 -6.11 -3.84 0.95
C CYS A 384 -6.92 -4.65 1.98
N PHE A 385 -7.80 -3.98 2.75
CA PHE A 385 -8.75 -4.66 3.65
C PHE A 385 -9.71 -5.55 2.85
N HIS A 386 -10.32 -5.01 1.80
CA HIS A 386 -11.30 -5.71 0.99
C HIS A 386 -10.67 -6.92 0.29
N TYR A 387 -9.50 -6.76 -0.32
CA TYR A 387 -8.88 -7.86 -1.06
C TYR A 387 -8.21 -8.89 -0.15
N ALA A 388 -7.75 -8.54 1.06
CA ALA A 388 -7.36 -9.53 2.06
C ALA A 388 -8.56 -10.38 2.52
N TYR A 389 -9.72 -9.74 2.66
CA TYR A 389 -10.97 -10.40 2.96
C TYR A 389 -11.42 -11.34 1.82
N MET A 390 -11.39 -10.84 0.58
CA MET A 390 -11.77 -11.62 -0.60
C MET A 390 -10.79 -12.76 -0.87
N ALA A 391 -9.48 -12.57 -0.67
CA ALA A 391 -8.50 -13.65 -0.74
C ALA A 391 -8.84 -14.78 0.23
N SER A 392 -9.15 -14.42 1.48
CA SER A 392 -9.54 -15.39 2.52
C SER A 392 -10.83 -16.12 2.15
N LYS A 393 -11.83 -15.39 1.65
CA LYS A 393 -13.09 -15.97 1.18
C LYS A 393 -12.86 -16.96 0.05
N ILE A 394 -12.10 -16.58 -0.99
CA ILE A 394 -11.80 -17.44 -2.14
C ILE A 394 -11.01 -18.67 -1.70
N ALA A 395 -9.98 -18.50 -0.87
CA ALA A 395 -9.16 -19.60 -0.38
C ALA A 395 -10.02 -20.65 0.34
N LEU A 396 -10.87 -20.21 1.27
CA LEU A 396 -11.72 -21.07 2.08
C LEU A 396 -12.86 -21.72 1.30
N GLU A 397 -13.51 -20.98 0.40
CA GLU A 397 -14.65 -21.50 -0.37
C GLU A 397 -14.23 -22.39 -1.54
N HIS A 398 -12.98 -22.27 -2.00
CA HIS A 398 -12.49 -23.00 -3.17
C HIS A 398 -11.29 -23.91 -2.88
N MET A 399 -10.89 -24.05 -1.60
CA MET A 399 -9.88 -25.02 -1.14
C MET A 399 -8.60 -24.95 -2.00
N THR A 400 -8.05 -23.76 -2.15
CA THR A 400 -6.91 -23.46 -3.02
C THR A 400 -6.06 -22.35 -2.41
N PRO A 401 -4.74 -22.30 -2.69
CA PRO A 401 -3.94 -21.12 -2.35
C PRO A 401 -4.38 -19.91 -3.17
N VAL A 402 -4.40 -18.75 -2.50
CA VAL A 402 -4.64 -17.43 -3.08
C VAL A 402 -3.47 -16.53 -2.75
N ILE A 403 -2.84 -15.96 -3.79
CA ILE A 403 -1.79 -14.95 -3.67
C ILE A 403 -2.44 -13.58 -3.80
N LEU A 404 -2.36 -12.78 -2.75
CA LEU A 404 -2.74 -11.36 -2.76
C LEU A 404 -1.47 -10.53 -2.95
N LEU A 405 -1.39 -9.88 -4.11
CA LEU A 405 -0.38 -8.90 -4.45
C LEU A 405 -0.76 -7.53 -3.89
N THR A 406 0.12 -6.96 -3.09
CA THR A 406 0.15 -5.54 -2.77
C THR A 406 1.55 -5.02 -3.10
N ASP A 407 1.86 -3.76 -2.82
CA ASP A 407 3.20 -3.23 -3.06
C ASP A 407 3.64 -2.27 -1.95
N ALA A 408 4.95 -1.98 -1.92
CA ALA A 408 5.52 -1.09 -0.92
C ALA A 408 4.90 0.32 -0.92
N PHE A 409 4.34 0.77 -2.05
CA PHE A 409 3.70 2.06 -2.16
C PHE A 409 2.36 2.08 -1.41
N ILE A 410 1.41 1.20 -1.75
CA ILE A 410 0.10 1.16 -1.06
C ILE A 410 0.19 0.54 0.34
N GLY A 411 1.14 -0.37 0.57
CA GLY A 411 1.35 -1.02 1.87
C GLY A 411 1.77 -0.04 2.96
N ASN A 412 2.64 0.92 2.62
CA ASN A 412 3.11 1.96 3.53
C ASN A 412 2.26 3.24 3.48
N GLY A 413 1.71 3.58 2.32
CA GLY A 413 0.83 4.74 2.14
C GLY A 413 -0.45 4.62 2.95
N THR A 414 -1.09 5.75 3.24
CA THR A 414 -2.38 5.80 3.96
C THR A 414 -3.45 6.51 3.16
N SER A 415 -4.69 6.08 3.32
CA SER A 415 -5.87 6.75 2.79
C SER A 415 -6.94 6.94 3.87
N LEU A 416 -7.88 7.85 3.60
CA LEU A 416 -9.07 8.02 4.42
C LEU A 416 -10.03 6.86 4.16
N TRP A 417 -10.31 6.07 5.19
CA TRP A 417 -11.14 4.87 5.07
C TRP A 417 -12.41 4.94 5.88
N LYS A 418 -13.54 4.66 5.23
CA LYS A 418 -14.84 4.49 5.89
C LYS A 418 -14.87 3.12 6.55
N LEU A 419 -15.06 3.09 7.87
CA LEU A 419 -15.09 1.83 8.61
C LEU A 419 -16.27 0.96 8.15
N PRO A 420 -16.03 -0.27 7.65
CA PRO A 420 -17.10 -1.20 7.29
C PRO A 420 -17.69 -1.81 8.56
N THR A 421 -18.92 -2.33 8.44
CA THR A 421 -19.49 -3.18 9.48
C THR A 421 -19.34 -4.65 9.10
N LEU A 422 -19.07 -5.52 10.08
CA LEU A 422 -18.95 -6.96 9.83
C LEU A 422 -20.23 -7.55 9.21
N ALA A 423 -21.39 -6.96 9.49
CA ALA A 423 -22.67 -7.36 8.94
C ALA A 423 -22.76 -7.16 7.41
N GLU A 424 -22.19 -6.07 6.90
CA GLU A 424 -22.17 -5.73 5.47
C GLU A 424 -21.23 -6.61 4.64
N LEU A 425 -20.24 -7.25 5.27
CA LEU A 425 -19.29 -8.10 4.55
C LEU A 425 -19.94 -9.39 4.02
N PRO A 426 -19.54 -9.88 2.83
CA PRO A 426 -20.06 -11.12 2.25
C PRO A 426 -19.92 -12.31 3.21
N LYS A 427 -20.80 -13.32 3.16
CA LYS A 427 -20.59 -14.53 3.97
C LYS A 427 -19.41 -15.34 3.42
N ILE A 428 -18.69 -16.03 4.31
CA ILE A 428 -17.65 -17.01 3.94
C ILE A 428 -18.16 -18.41 4.32
N LYS A 429 -18.24 -19.31 3.35
CA LYS A 429 -18.82 -20.66 3.52
C LYS A 429 -17.86 -21.73 2.99
N PRO A 430 -16.89 -22.18 3.80
CA PRO A 430 -16.00 -23.27 3.40
C PRO A 430 -16.80 -24.53 3.07
N ASN A 431 -16.33 -25.31 2.09
CA ASN A 431 -17.03 -26.52 1.63
C ASN A 431 -16.75 -27.72 2.55
N TYR A 432 -17.23 -27.67 3.79
CA TYR A 432 -17.02 -28.75 4.76
C TYR A 432 -17.73 -30.05 4.37
N VAL A 433 -17.17 -31.18 4.81
CA VAL A 433 -17.89 -32.46 4.84
C VAL A 433 -19.19 -32.35 5.64
N LYS A 434 -20.22 -33.08 5.23
CA LYS A 434 -21.48 -33.19 5.97
C LYS A 434 -21.53 -34.53 6.69
N ALA A 435 -22.17 -34.56 7.86
CA ALA A 435 -22.22 -35.75 8.72
C ALA A 435 -22.87 -36.99 8.06
N ASP A 436 -23.71 -36.77 7.05
CA ASP A 436 -24.41 -37.81 6.28
C ASP A 436 -23.63 -38.30 5.05
N MET A 437 -22.46 -37.73 4.76
CA MET A 437 -21.64 -38.18 3.63
C MET A 437 -21.04 -39.56 3.92
N THR A 438 -21.45 -40.56 3.14
CA THR A 438 -20.84 -41.88 3.11
C THR A 438 -19.74 -41.95 2.05
N ASP A 439 -18.85 -42.92 2.14
CA ASP A 439 -17.78 -43.19 1.16
C ASP A 439 -16.84 -42.00 0.89
N TYR A 440 -16.68 -41.13 1.88
CA TYR A 440 -15.78 -39.99 1.82
C TYR A 440 -14.32 -40.44 1.69
N ASN A 441 -13.60 -39.76 0.81
CA ASN A 441 -12.15 -39.80 0.71
C ASN A 441 -11.59 -38.40 0.50
N VAL A 442 -10.26 -38.26 0.63
CA VAL A 442 -9.63 -36.94 0.55
C VAL A 442 -9.93 -36.21 -0.76
N THR A 443 -10.14 -36.91 -1.88
CA THR A 443 -10.40 -36.34 -3.20
C THR A 443 -11.89 -36.11 -3.51
N SER A 444 -12.81 -36.46 -2.60
CA SER A 444 -14.24 -36.20 -2.75
C SER A 444 -14.48 -34.71 -2.96
N ARG A 445 -15.22 -34.34 -4.01
CA ARG A 445 -15.38 -32.97 -4.47
C ARG A 445 -16.77 -32.71 -5.04
N ASN A 446 -17.17 -31.44 -5.09
CA ASN A 446 -18.39 -31.00 -5.76
C ASN A 446 -18.25 -31.19 -7.28
N GLU A 447 -19.25 -31.77 -7.95
CA GLU A 447 -19.18 -32.09 -9.38
C GLU A 447 -19.11 -30.85 -10.28
N THR A 448 -19.76 -29.75 -9.89
CA THR A 448 -19.83 -28.51 -10.65
C THR A 448 -18.61 -27.65 -10.41
N THR A 449 -18.31 -27.34 -9.15
CA THR A 449 -17.23 -26.40 -8.79
C THR A 449 -15.86 -27.07 -8.74
N LYS A 450 -15.81 -28.41 -8.76
CA LYS A 450 -14.61 -29.24 -8.54
C LYS A 450 -13.92 -29.02 -7.19
N VAL A 451 -14.53 -28.23 -6.29
CA VAL A 451 -14.00 -27.95 -4.96
C VAL A 451 -14.12 -29.19 -4.07
N ARG A 452 -12.99 -29.62 -3.51
CA ARG A 452 -12.88 -30.70 -2.54
C ARG A 452 -13.70 -30.42 -1.28
N TYR A 453 -14.22 -31.46 -0.64
CA TYR A 453 -14.82 -31.31 0.69
C TYR A 453 -13.73 -31.24 1.76
N TRP A 454 -13.82 -30.25 2.65
CA TRP A 454 -12.87 -30.05 3.73
C TRP A 454 -13.30 -30.84 4.96
N SER A 455 -12.47 -31.80 5.37
CA SER A 455 -12.53 -32.36 6.72
C SER A 455 -11.28 -31.97 7.49
N VAL A 456 -11.44 -31.73 8.78
CA VAL A 456 -10.36 -31.36 9.69
C VAL A 456 -10.13 -32.47 10.71
N PRO A 457 -8.90 -32.58 11.28
CA PRO A 457 -8.61 -33.57 12.31
C PRO A 457 -9.60 -33.51 13.48
N GLY A 458 -10.03 -34.69 13.94
CA GLY A 458 -11.01 -34.84 15.03
C GLY A 458 -12.46 -35.04 14.58
N MET A 459 -12.78 -34.92 13.28
CA MET A 459 -14.09 -35.26 12.75
C MET A 459 -14.24 -36.77 12.56
N GLU A 460 -15.09 -37.41 13.39
CA GLU A 460 -15.39 -38.85 13.31
C GLU A 460 -15.93 -39.25 11.93
N GLY A 461 -15.45 -40.36 11.38
CA GLY A 461 -15.84 -40.84 10.04
C GLY A 461 -15.11 -40.19 8.86
N PHE A 462 -14.33 -39.11 9.06
CA PHE A 462 -13.68 -38.36 7.98
C PHE A 462 -12.13 -38.42 8.01
N GLY A 463 -11.59 -39.49 8.61
CA GLY A 463 -10.16 -39.76 8.66
C GLY A 463 -9.57 -39.94 7.26
N HIS A 464 -8.48 -39.22 6.97
CA HIS A 464 -7.86 -39.27 5.65
C HIS A 464 -6.37 -38.91 5.72
N ARG A 465 -5.62 -39.29 4.68
CA ARG A 465 -4.22 -38.89 4.49
C ARG A 465 -4.16 -37.88 3.35
N ASN A 466 -3.62 -36.70 3.62
CA ASN A 466 -3.39 -35.67 2.61
C ASN A 466 -1.90 -35.31 2.57
N GLY A 467 -1.35 -35.09 1.37
CA GLY A 467 0.07 -34.86 1.18
C GLY A 467 0.43 -34.50 -0.27
N GLY A 468 1.72 -34.42 -0.56
CA GLY A 468 2.25 -33.91 -1.84
C GLY A 468 2.33 -34.91 -3.00
N LEU A 469 2.01 -36.18 -2.79
CA LEU A 469 1.96 -37.16 -3.89
C LEU A 469 0.63 -37.08 -4.64
N GLU A 470 0.67 -37.43 -5.92
CA GLU A 470 -0.53 -37.56 -6.75
C GLU A 470 -1.45 -38.64 -6.18
N LYS A 471 -2.76 -38.42 -6.34
CA LYS A 471 -3.79 -39.27 -5.75
C LYS A 471 -4.75 -39.74 -6.83
N ASP A 472 -5.28 -40.95 -6.67
CA ASP A 472 -6.38 -41.43 -7.47
C ASP A 472 -7.62 -40.54 -7.26
N TYR A 473 -8.25 -40.12 -8.35
CA TYR A 473 -9.35 -39.16 -8.35
C TYR A 473 -10.56 -39.63 -7.54
N ASN A 474 -10.82 -40.94 -7.50
CA ASN A 474 -12.01 -41.50 -6.87
C ASN A 474 -11.74 -42.01 -5.45
N THR A 475 -10.57 -42.59 -5.20
CA THR A 475 -10.25 -43.28 -3.95
C THR A 475 -9.35 -42.47 -3.02
N GLY A 476 -8.61 -41.48 -3.55
CA GLY A 476 -7.64 -40.69 -2.79
C GLY A 476 -6.35 -41.43 -2.40
N ALA A 477 -6.17 -42.68 -2.83
CA ALA A 477 -4.93 -43.44 -2.65
C ALA A 477 -3.80 -42.85 -3.53
N ILE A 478 -2.54 -43.17 -3.22
CA ILE A 478 -1.42 -42.74 -4.09
C ILE A 478 -1.58 -43.42 -5.45
N SER A 479 -1.41 -42.65 -6.52
CA SER A 479 -1.54 -43.15 -7.90
C SER A 479 -0.40 -42.63 -8.77
N THR A 480 0.08 -43.49 -9.66
CA THR A 480 1.05 -43.19 -10.72
C THR A 480 0.46 -43.41 -12.12
N GLU A 481 -0.85 -43.63 -12.21
CA GLU A 481 -1.54 -43.89 -13.47
C GLU A 481 -1.64 -42.61 -14.31
N ALA A 482 -1.20 -42.68 -15.57
CA ALA A 482 -1.07 -41.51 -16.44
C ALA A 482 -2.39 -40.75 -16.65
N LEU A 483 -3.46 -41.47 -17.00
CA LEU A 483 -4.79 -40.88 -17.22
C LEU A 483 -5.40 -40.32 -15.92
N ASN A 484 -5.07 -40.90 -14.77
CA ASN A 484 -5.48 -40.34 -13.49
C ASN A 484 -4.77 -39.01 -13.21
N HIS A 485 -3.47 -38.93 -13.49
CA HIS A 485 -2.70 -37.71 -13.31
C HIS A 485 -3.27 -36.56 -14.16
N GLU A 486 -3.53 -36.80 -15.45
CA GLU A 486 -4.17 -35.83 -16.34
C GLU A 486 -5.52 -35.36 -15.76
N LYS A 487 -6.39 -36.30 -15.37
CA LYS A 487 -7.70 -35.98 -14.78
C LYS A 487 -7.60 -35.14 -13.51
N MET A 488 -6.62 -35.40 -12.65
CA MET A 488 -6.40 -34.65 -11.42
C MET A 488 -5.83 -33.25 -11.69
N VAL A 489 -4.95 -33.10 -12.68
CA VAL A 489 -4.48 -31.80 -13.16
C VAL A 489 -5.65 -30.96 -13.67
N ASP A 490 -6.46 -31.52 -14.58
CA ASP A 490 -7.64 -30.86 -15.13
C ASP A 490 -8.63 -30.45 -14.04
N ALA A 491 -8.84 -31.30 -13.03
CA ALA A 491 -9.74 -30.99 -11.93
C ALA A 491 -9.27 -29.82 -11.07
N ARG A 492 -7.96 -29.71 -10.81
CA ARG A 492 -7.37 -28.58 -10.10
C ARG A 492 -7.47 -27.29 -10.91
N GLN A 493 -7.23 -27.35 -12.21
CA GLN A 493 -7.38 -26.21 -13.12
C GLN A 493 -8.83 -25.75 -13.22
N ALA A 494 -9.77 -26.67 -13.49
CA ALA A 494 -11.20 -26.38 -13.59
C ALA A 494 -11.77 -25.75 -12.31
N LYS A 495 -11.26 -26.15 -11.13
CA LYS A 495 -11.61 -25.53 -9.85
C LYS A 495 -11.22 -24.05 -9.79
N VAL A 496 -10.01 -23.71 -10.25
CA VAL A 496 -9.51 -22.33 -10.29
C VAL A 496 -10.25 -21.52 -11.35
N ASP A 497 -10.52 -22.09 -12.53
CA ASP A 497 -11.28 -21.41 -13.58
C ASP A 497 -12.73 -21.13 -13.18
N TYR A 498 -13.34 -22.05 -12.41
CA TYR A 498 -14.70 -21.90 -11.92
C TYR A 498 -14.88 -20.65 -11.04
N ILE A 499 -13.83 -20.17 -10.40
CA ILE A 499 -13.86 -18.99 -9.52
C ILE A 499 -14.34 -17.76 -10.28
N SER A 500 -14.05 -17.65 -11.58
CA SER A 500 -14.55 -16.56 -12.44
C SER A 500 -16.09 -16.43 -12.42
N ASN A 501 -16.83 -17.50 -12.07
CA ASN A 501 -18.30 -17.46 -11.91
C ASN A 501 -18.78 -16.69 -10.67
N SER A 502 -17.94 -16.51 -9.67
CA SER A 502 -18.27 -15.82 -8.41
C SER A 502 -17.57 -14.47 -8.27
N LEU A 503 -16.68 -14.12 -9.21
CA LEU A 503 -16.01 -12.83 -9.23
C LEU A 503 -16.94 -11.71 -9.74
N PRO A 504 -16.78 -10.47 -9.25
CA PRO A 504 -17.42 -9.33 -9.87
C PRO A 504 -16.91 -9.13 -11.29
N GLU A 505 -17.75 -8.53 -12.13
CA GLU A 505 -17.37 -8.11 -13.47
C GLU A 505 -16.30 -7.01 -13.42
N LEU A 506 -15.46 -6.97 -14.46
CA LEU A 506 -14.50 -5.89 -14.66
C LEU A 506 -15.26 -4.59 -14.93
N ASN A 507 -15.08 -3.61 -14.04
CA ASN A 507 -15.64 -2.28 -14.18
C ASN A 507 -14.70 -1.39 -15.01
N VAL A 508 -15.29 -0.54 -15.85
CA VAL A 508 -14.56 0.52 -16.55
C VAL A 508 -14.88 1.85 -15.87
N GLU A 509 -13.84 2.63 -15.61
CA GLU A 509 -13.92 3.97 -15.03
C GLU A 509 -13.57 5.01 -16.11
N GLY A 510 -14.16 6.21 -16.01
CA GLY A 510 -13.99 7.27 -17.03
C GLY A 510 -15.07 7.24 -18.10
N ASP A 511 -14.72 7.61 -19.34
CA ASP A 511 -15.67 7.66 -20.46
C ASP A 511 -15.81 6.27 -21.12
N GLU A 512 -16.92 5.56 -20.89
CA GLU A 512 -17.16 4.25 -21.50
C GLU A 512 -17.18 4.30 -23.05
N SER A 513 -17.42 5.47 -23.65
CA SER A 513 -17.39 5.69 -25.10
C SER A 513 -16.00 6.05 -25.63
N ALA A 514 -14.96 5.88 -24.81
CA ALA A 514 -13.59 6.22 -25.16
C ALA A 514 -13.04 5.40 -26.33
N ASP A 515 -12.10 6.01 -27.08
CA ASP A 515 -11.37 5.31 -28.14
C ASP A 515 -10.18 4.52 -27.59
N MET A 516 -9.65 4.93 -26.43
CA MET A 516 -8.49 4.35 -25.76
C MET A 516 -8.86 3.80 -24.37
N LEU A 517 -8.45 2.56 -24.09
CA LEU A 517 -8.50 1.94 -22.77
C LEU A 517 -7.11 1.87 -22.16
N VAL A 518 -6.96 2.48 -20.98
CA VAL A 518 -5.83 2.27 -20.09
C VAL A 518 -6.12 1.08 -19.21
N ILE A 519 -5.17 0.16 -19.10
CA ILE A 519 -5.22 -1.01 -18.23
C ILE A 519 -4.15 -0.83 -17.15
N GLY A 520 -4.56 -0.95 -15.89
CA GLY A 520 -3.67 -0.96 -14.74
C GLY A 520 -4.00 -2.09 -13.78
N TRP A 521 -3.10 -2.31 -12.83
CA TRP A 521 -3.31 -3.22 -11.70
C TRP A 521 -2.42 -2.80 -10.51
N GLY A 522 -2.71 -3.31 -9.31
CA GLY A 522 -1.94 -2.99 -8.10
C GLY A 522 -1.96 -1.50 -7.74
N GLY A 523 -0.91 -0.99 -7.07
CA GLY A 523 -0.80 0.41 -6.65
C GLY A 523 -0.72 1.48 -7.74
N THR A 524 -0.89 1.13 -9.02
CA THR A 524 -0.93 2.10 -10.13
C THR A 524 -2.29 2.81 -10.24
N HIS A 525 -3.36 2.26 -9.64
CA HIS A 525 -4.74 2.75 -9.76
C HIS A 525 -4.85 4.27 -9.64
N GLY A 526 -4.32 4.83 -8.55
CA GLY A 526 -4.53 6.24 -8.25
C GLY A 526 -3.91 7.19 -9.28
N HIS A 527 -2.73 6.84 -9.81
CA HIS A 527 -2.03 7.65 -10.81
C HIS A 527 -2.74 7.59 -12.15
N LEU A 528 -3.13 6.38 -12.58
CA LEU A 528 -3.86 6.17 -13.82
C LEU A 528 -5.23 6.85 -13.80
N MET A 529 -5.97 6.69 -12.69
CA MET A 529 -7.26 7.34 -12.49
C MET A 529 -7.15 8.87 -12.55
N THR A 530 -6.11 9.44 -11.94
CA THR A 530 -5.91 10.88 -11.95
C THR A 530 -5.60 11.39 -13.36
N ALA A 531 -4.69 10.73 -14.09
CA ALA A 531 -4.35 11.10 -15.47
C ALA A 531 -5.56 10.98 -16.41
N VAL A 532 -6.31 9.86 -16.32
CA VAL A 532 -7.55 9.64 -17.09
C VAL A 532 -8.59 10.73 -16.80
N ASN A 533 -8.81 11.08 -15.54
CA ASN A 533 -9.74 12.15 -15.15
C ASN A 533 -9.31 13.52 -15.67
N ASN A 534 -8.02 13.85 -15.61
CA ASN A 534 -7.49 15.12 -16.09
C ASN A 534 -7.62 15.25 -17.61
N LEU A 535 -7.27 14.20 -18.35
CA LEU A 535 -7.42 14.17 -19.80
C LEU A 535 -8.90 14.22 -20.24
N ASN A 536 -9.80 13.52 -19.54
CA ASN A 536 -11.24 13.61 -19.81
C ASN A 536 -11.78 15.02 -19.55
N LYS A 537 -11.33 15.70 -18.48
CA LYS A 537 -11.65 17.12 -18.25
C LYS A 537 -11.11 18.03 -19.35
N ALA A 538 -9.97 17.69 -19.94
CA ALA A 538 -9.41 18.37 -21.11
C ALA A 538 -10.09 17.99 -22.45
N GLY A 539 -11.18 17.22 -22.42
CA GLY A 539 -11.97 16.83 -23.59
C GLY A 539 -11.38 15.67 -24.39
N LYS A 540 -10.39 14.95 -23.85
CA LYS A 540 -9.95 13.67 -24.42
C LYS A 540 -10.94 12.56 -24.07
N LYS A 541 -10.89 11.47 -24.83
CA LYS A 541 -11.78 10.31 -24.67
C LYS A 541 -10.96 9.09 -24.26
N ILE A 542 -10.80 8.90 -22.96
CA ILE A 542 -9.98 7.84 -22.37
C ILE A 542 -10.70 7.16 -21.20
N ALA A 543 -10.57 5.83 -21.14
CA ALA A 543 -11.15 4.99 -20.10
C ALA A 543 -10.06 4.25 -19.32
N LEU A 544 -10.38 3.80 -18.10
CA LEU A 544 -9.53 2.98 -17.25
C LEU A 544 -10.23 1.65 -16.90
N ALA A 545 -9.58 0.53 -17.16
CA ALA A 545 -9.93 -0.76 -16.55
C ALA A 545 -8.81 -1.16 -15.58
N HIS A 546 -9.12 -1.14 -14.29
CA HIS A 546 -8.16 -1.54 -13.26
C HIS A 546 -8.44 -2.96 -12.75
N PHE A 547 -7.47 -3.85 -12.87
CA PHE A 547 -7.62 -5.25 -12.53
C PHE A 547 -7.20 -5.52 -11.09
N ASN A 548 -8.16 -6.03 -10.30
CA ASN A 548 -7.87 -6.60 -8.99
C ASN A 548 -7.93 -8.14 -8.98
N TYR A 549 -8.59 -8.75 -9.96
CA TYR A 549 -8.59 -10.20 -10.16
C TYR A 549 -7.78 -10.52 -11.40
N ILE A 550 -6.70 -11.29 -11.23
CA ILE A 550 -5.72 -11.55 -12.30
C ILE A 550 -5.85 -13.00 -12.77
N ASN A 551 -5.84 -13.97 -11.85
CA ASN A 551 -6.05 -15.37 -12.18
C ASN A 551 -7.07 -16.01 -11.22
N PRO A 552 -8.25 -16.44 -11.72
CA PRO A 552 -8.75 -16.18 -13.06
C PRO A 552 -9.12 -14.70 -13.28
N LEU A 553 -9.21 -14.29 -14.55
CA LEU A 553 -9.73 -12.98 -14.93
C LEU A 553 -11.25 -12.90 -14.74
N PRO A 554 -11.82 -11.69 -14.55
CA PRO A 554 -13.26 -11.48 -14.65
C PRO A 554 -13.82 -11.97 -16.00
N LYS A 555 -15.02 -12.55 -15.99
CA LYS A 555 -15.60 -13.19 -17.19
C LYS A 555 -15.80 -12.27 -18.38
N ASN A 556 -16.14 -11.01 -18.14
CA ASN A 556 -16.38 -10.00 -19.16
C ASN A 556 -15.07 -9.37 -19.69
N THR A 557 -13.88 -9.84 -19.27
CA THR A 557 -12.60 -9.22 -19.63
C THR A 557 -12.41 -9.10 -21.15
N ILE A 558 -12.67 -10.17 -21.90
CA ILE A 558 -12.51 -10.17 -23.37
C ILE A 558 -13.45 -9.14 -23.99
N GLU A 559 -14.72 -9.15 -23.57
CA GLU A 559 -15.74 -8.24 -24.07
C GLU A 559 -15.38 -6.78 -23.79
N VAL A 560 -14.94 -6.46 -22.58
CA VAL A 560 -14.54 -5.10 -22.20
C VAL A 560 -13.36 -4.62 -23.03
N ILE A 561 -12.28 -5.41 -23.11
CA ILE A 561 -11.04 -5.00 -23.79
C ILE A 561 -11.29 -4.79 -25.30
N GLN A 562 -12.08 -5.66 -25.94
CA GLN A 562 -12.33 -5.60 -27.39
C GLN A 562 -13.19 -4.40 -27.83
N ARG A 563 -13.85 -3.69 -26.91
CA ARG A 563 -14.66 -2.49 -27.25
C ARG A 563 -13.80 -1.30 -27.66
N TYR A 564 -12.51 -1.28 -27.30
CA TYR A 564 -11.63 -0.13 -27.47
C TYR A 564 -10.68 -0.31 -28.64
N LYS A 565 -10.36 0.79 -29.34
CA LYS A 565 -9.50 0.78 -30.53
C LYS A 565 -8.02 0.69 -30.17
N LYS A 566 -7.62 1.40 -29.11
CA LYS A 566 -6.26 1.40 -28.56
C LYS A 566 -6.32 0.89 -27.12
N VAL A 567 -5.48 -0.07 -26.77
CA VAL A 567 -5.39 -0.61 -25.41
C VAL A 567 -3.94 -0.48 -24.94
N VAL A 568 -3.72 0.30 -23.88
CA VAL A 568 -2.40 0.51 -23.27
C VAL A 568 -2.37 -0.11 -21.88
N VAL A 569 -1.35 -0.91 -21.60
CA VAL A 569 -1.12 -1.53 -20.28
C VAL A 569 -0.01 -0.75 -19.58
N CYS A 570 -0.31 -0.21 -18.41
CA CYS A 570 0.63 0.59 -17.62
C CYS A 570 1.09 -0.19 -16.41
N GLU A 571 2.41 -0.42 -16.30
CA GLU A 571 2.97 -1.27 -15.24
C GLU A 571 4.26 -0.71 -14.66
N LEU A 572 4.45 -0.88 -13.34
CA LEU A 572 5.74 -0.64 -12.69
C LEU A 572 6.66 -1.87 -12.81
N ASN A 573 6.77 -2.41 -14.02
CA ASN A 573 7.60 -3.55 -14.42
C ASN A 573 7.81 -3.49 -15.96
N SER A 574 8.39 -4.53 -16.56
CA SER A 574 8.67 -4.59 -18.01
C SER A 574 7.56 -5.21 -18.88
N GLY A 575 6.30 -5.20 -18.45
CA GLY A 575 5.15 -5.70 -19.22
C GLY A 575 4.68 -7.10 -18.82
N GLN A 576 4.70 -7.43 -17.52
CA GLN A 576 4.33 -8.76 -17.03
C GLN A 576 2.84 -9.07 -17.23
N PHE A 577 1.96 -8.12 -16.90
CA PHE A 577 0.54 -8.29 -17.09
C PHE A 577 0.15 -8.18 -18.56
N ALA A 578 0.78 -7.29 -19.33
CA ALA A 578 0.60 -7.23 -20.78
C ALA A 578 0.92 -8.59 -21.44
N THR A 579 2.01 -9.26 -21.00
CA THR A 579 2.38 -10.60 -21.47
C THR A 579 1.31 -11.64 -21.11
N PHE A 580 0.80 -11.60 -19.88
CA PHE A 580 -0.27 -12.49 -19.45
C PHE A 580 -1.57 -12.25 -20.25
N LEU A 581 -1.98 -11.00 -20.43
CA LEU A 581 -3.18 -10.63 -21.18
C LEU A 581 -3.10 -11.07 -22.65
N ARG A 582 -1.94 -10.97 -23.31
CA ARG A 582 -1.76 -11.50 -24.67
C ARG A 582 -2.06 -12.99 -24.77
N SER A 583 -1.74 -13.77 -23.74
CA SER A 583 -2.07 -15.20 -23.70
C SER A 583 -3.58 -15.48 -23.53
N LYS A 584 -4.32 -14.53 -22.95
CA LYS A 584 -5.76 -14.66 -22.65
C LYS A 584 -6.65 -14.00 -23.70
N VAL A 585 -6.16 -12.96 -24.36
CA VAL A 585 -6.89 -12.15 -25.35
C VAL A 585 -6.00 -11.93 -26.59
N PRO A 586 -5.63 -12.99 -27.33
CA PRO A 586 -4.65 -12.90 -28.42
C PRO A 586 -5.10 -12.04 -29.62
N ALA A 587 -6.39 -11.71 -29.71
CA ALA A 587 -6.96 -10.90 -30.78
C ALA A 587 -6.76 -9.37 -30.59
N VAL A 588 -6.18 -8.94 -29.46
CA VAL A 588 -5.99 -7.52 -29.13
C VAL A 588 -4.50 -7.20 -29.08
N GLU A 589 -4.12 -6.11 -29.73
CA GLU A 589 -2.79 -5.53 -29.58
C GLU A 589 -2.72 -4.70 -28.29
N PHE A 590 -1.77 -5.04 -27.41
CA PHE A 590 -1.52 -4.31 -26.16
C PHE A 590 -0.28 -3.42 -26.32
N LEU A 591 -0.53 -2.11 -26.39
CA LEU A 591 0.47 -1.06 -26.19
C LEU A 591 0.92 -1.09 -24.73
N GLN A 592 2.10 -0.55 -24.43
CA GLN A 592 2.67 -0.64 -23.08
C GLN A 592 3.31 0.69 -22.66
N TYR A 593 3.08 1.07 -21.41
CA TYR A 593 3.83 2.11 -20.73
C TYR A 593 4.42 1.54 -19.44
N ASN A 594 5.73 1.35 -19.43
CA ASN A 594 6.42 0.54 -18.43
C ASN A 594 7.48 1.37 -17.71
N LYS A 595 7.51 1.29 -16.37
CA LYS A 595 8.50 2.00 -15.54
C LYS A 595 9.16 1.05 -14.54
N VAL A 596 10.48 0.92 -14.61
CA VAL A 596 11.29 0.10 -13.69
C VAL A 596 12.35 0.99 -13.04
N GLN A 597 11.91 1.77 -12.06
CA GLN A 597 12.73 2.82 -11.44
C GLN A 597 12.62 2.83 -9.89
N GLY A 598 11.98 1.83 -9.29
CA GLY A 598 11.71 1.81 -7.84
C GLY A 598 10.82 2.96 -7.35
N GLN A 599 10.02 3.56 -8.23
CA GLN A 599 9.20 4.74 -7.95
C GLN A 599 7.82 4.57 -8.62
N PRO A 600 6.75 5.14 -8.03
CA PRO A 600 5.44 5.16 -8.67
C PRO A 600 5.47 6.00 -9.95
N PHE A 601 4.41 5.88 -10.74
CA PHE A 601 4.19 6.80 -11.85
C PHE A 601 4.04 8.24 -11.34
N THR A 602 4.40 9.22 -12.15
CA THR A 602 3.87 10.58 -12.00
C THR A 602 2.60 10.71 -12.85
N VAL A 603 1.69 11.59 -12.46
CA VAL A 603 0.49 11.88 -13.27
C VAL A 603 0.91 12.58 -14.58
N ALA A 604 1.86 13.52 -14.50
CA ALA A 604 2.34 14.24 -15.68
C ALA A 604 2.94 13.33 -16.76
N GLU A 605 3.76 12.34 -16.38
CA GLU A 605 4.37 11.44 -17.37
C GLU A 605 3.33 10.54 -18.07
N LEU A 606 2.26 10.14 -17.35
CA LEU A 606 1.15 9.39 -17.92
C LEU A 606 0.32 10.26 -18.86
N GLU A 607 0.05 11.51 -18.50
CA GLU A 607 -0.70 12.44 -19.34
C GLU A 607 0.01 12.74 -20.67
N ASP A 608 1.33 12.94 -20.61
CA ASP A 608 2.16 13.16 -21.79
C ASP A 608 2.15 11.93 -22.72
N ASP A 609 2.39 10.74 -22.16
CA ASP A 609 2.40 9.48 -22.91
C ASP A 609 1.04 9.17 -23.54
N PHE A 610 -0.05 9.26 -22.78
CA PHE A 610 -1.40 9.02 -23.30
C PHE A 610 -1.76 10.02 -24.39
N THR A 611 -1.36 11.29 -24.24
CA THR A 611 -1.58 12.31 -25.27
C THR A 611 -0.80 12.01 -26.55
N GLU A 612 0.41 11.47 -26.45
CA GLU A 612 1.19 11.00 -27.59
C GLU A 612 0.54 9.78 -28.25
N LEU A 613 0.15 8.78 -27.48
CA LEU A 613 -0.51 7.57 -27.96
C LEU A 613 -1.88 7.84 -28.59
N MET A 614 -2.55 8.95 -28.25
CA MET A 614 -3.83 9.34 -28.85
C MET A 614 -3.67 10.01 -30.23
N LYS A 615 -2.49 10.55 -30.56
CA LYS A 615 -2.19 11.03 -31.92
C LYS A 615 -2.21 9.86 -32.91
#